data_AF-A0A355H8H0-F1
#
_entry.id   AF-A0A355H8H0-F1
#
_cell.length_a   1.000
_cell.length_b   1.000
_cell.length_c   1.000
_cell.angle_alpha   90.00
_cell.angle_beta   90.00
_cell.angle_gamma   90.00
#
_symmetry.space_group_name_H-M   'P 1'
#
loop_
_entity.id
_entity.type
_entity.pdbx_description
1 polymer ?
#
loop_
_entity_poly.entity_id
_entity_poly.type
_entity_poly.pdbx_seq_one_letter_code
_entity_poly.pdbx_strand_id
1 'polypeptide(L)'
;MEILRRGTSSAIRKLLNCLRNKEVLVLAIDQDTNVLSTWVPFFGIPAKTPVGAAVFALKTGATVLSYNVFRQTNGTFRMRFETLGNFDRQYPEMEQDVYSVTRKMNLHLEQRIRENPQQWAWFHRRWRHRPSEEELQKMKKLEQHEIQNSAGRN
;
A
#
# COMPACT_ATOMS: atom_id res chain seq x y z
N MET A 1 -11.65 -0.59 -23.02
CA MET A 1 -11.76 -0.55 -21.54
C MET A 1 -12.34 -1.89 -21.09
N GLU A 2 -11.57 -2.70 -20.37
CA GLU A 2 -12.04 -3.98 -19.83
C GLU A 2 -12.35 -3.84 -18.33
N ILE A 3 -13.47 -4.41 -17.85
CA ILE A 3 -13.81 -4.45 -16.43
C ILE A 3 -13.38 -5.80 -15.86
N LEU A 4 -12.40 -5.79 -14.96
CA LEU A 4 -11.91 -6.99 -14.28
C LEU A 4 -12.66 -7.22 -12.97
N ARG A 5 -13.30 -8.38 -12.83
CA ARG A 5 -13.89 -8.78 -11.53
C ARG A 5 -12.80 -9.12 -10.53
N ARG A 6 -12.81 -8.40 -9.41
CA ARG A 6 -11.91 -8.60 -8.26
C ARG A 6 -11.97 -10.03 -7.73
N GLY A 7 -10.83 -10.55 -7.28
CA GLY A 7 -10.75 -11.85 -6.59
C GLY A 7 -10.74 -13.07 -7.50
N THR A 8 -10.77 -12.90 -8.82
CA THR A 8 -10.65 -14.01 -9.77
C THR A 8 -9.19 -14.25 -10.19
N SER A 9 -8.78 -15.50 -10.31
CA SER A 9 -7.44 -15.86 -10.79
C SER A 9 -7.16 -15.38 -12.22
N SER A 10 -8.22 -15.16 -13.02
CA SER A 10 -8.11 -14.55 -14.35
C SER A 10 -7.73 -13.07 -14.24
N ALA A 11 -8.43 -12.30 -13.40
CA ALA A 11 -8.11 -10.88 -13.19
C ALA A 11 -6.68 -10.69 -12.65
N ILE A 12 -6.26 -11.50 -11.67
CA ILE A 12 -4.88 -11.41 -11.12
C ILE A 12 -3.83 -11.67 -12.21
N ARG A 13 -4.04 -12.67 -13.07
CA ARG A 13 -3.14 -12.93 -14.21
C ARG A 13 -3.07 -11.76 -15.18
N LYS A 14 -4.20 -11.12 -15.49
CA LYS A 14 -4.24 -9.93 -16.35
C LYS A 14 -3.48 -8.75 -15.73
N LEU A 15 -3.64 -8.50 -14.44
CA LEU A 15 -2.91 -7.45 -13.72
C LEU A 15 -1.38 -7.72 -13.69
N LEU A 16 -0.97 -8.97 -13.51
CA LEU A 16 0.45 -9.35 -13.61
C LEU A 16 1.00 -9.16 -15.03
N ASN A 17 0.22 -9.54 -16.05
CA ASN A 17 0.64 -9.38 -17.44
C ASN A 17 0.75 -7.92 -17.85
N CYS A 18 -0.15 -7.05 -17.36
CA CYS A 18 -0.06 -5.60 -17.55
C CYS A 18 1.33 -5.07 -17.16
N LEU A 19 1.78 -5.39 -15.94
CA LEU A 19 3.11 -4.98 -15.48
C LEU A 19 4.26 -5.64 -16.25
N ARG A 20 4.14 -6.93 -16.60
CA ARG A 20 5.14 -7.64 -17.43
C ARG A 20 5.27 -7.07 -18.83
N ASN A 21 4.18 -6.51 -19.36
CA ASN A 21 4.14 -5.82 -20.65
C ASN A 21 4.63 -4.36 -20.55
N LYS A 22 5.19 -3.95 -19.41
CA LYS A 22 5.67 -2.58 -19.14
C LYS A 22 4.56 -1.53 -19.21
N GLU A 23 3.32 -1.93 -18.93
CA GLU A 23 2.17 -1.03 -18.81
C GLU A 23 2.01 -0.52 -17.37
N VAL A 24 1.11 0.45 -17.18
CA VAL A 24 0.86 1.08 -15.87
C VAL A 24 -0.36 0.48 -15.19
N LEU A 25 -0.18 0.00 -13.96
CA LEU A 25 -1.25 -0.42 -13.07
C LEU A 25 -1.45 0.62 -11.95
N VAL A 26 -2.65 1.19 -11.86
CA VAL A 26 -3.03 2.14 -10.81
C VAL A 26 -3.90 1.45 -9.77
N LEU A 27 -3.55 1.59 -8.49
CA LEU A 27 -4.28 0.99 -7.36
C LEU A 27 -4.50 2.03 -6.26
N ALA A 28 -5.72 2.12 -5.73
CA ALA A 28 -5.98 2.79 -4.47
C ALA A 28 -5.67 1.83 -3.31
N ILE A 29 -4.86 2.28 -2.35
CA ILE A 29 -4.35 1.45 -1.24
C ILE A 29 -4.92 1.87 0.12
N ASP A 30 -5.69 2.95 0.19
CA ASP A 30 -6.06 3.64 1.43
C ASP A 30 -7.49 3.34 1.90
N GLN A 31 -8.15 2.35 1.29
CA GLN A 31 -9.51 1.95 1.65
C GLN A 31 -9.54 0.58 2.34
N ASP A 32 -10.26 0.52 3.46
CA ASP A 32 -10.58 -0.73 4.15
C ASP A 32 -11.70 -1.48 3.40
N THR A 33 -11.30 -2.45 2.58
CA THR A 33 -12.20 -3.23 1.71
C THR A 33 -11.95 -4.73 1.83
N ASN A 34 -12.88 -5.52 1.31
CA ASN A 34 -12.79 -6.99 1.31
C ASN A 34 -11.84 -7.51 0.22
N VAL A 35 -10.55 -7.21 0.40
CA VAL A 35 -9.43 -7.72 -0.42
C VAL A 35 -8.34 -8.27 0.48
N LEU A 36 -7.42 -9.04 -0.11
CA LEU A 36 -6.21 -9.45 0.59
C LEU A 36 -5.50 -8.20 1.13
N SER A 37 -5.33 -8.16 2.44
CA SER A 37 -4.87 -7.00 3.18
C SER A 37 -4.00 -7.45 4.33
N THR A 38 -3.16 -6.55 4.82
CA THR A 38 -2.40 -6.73 6.07
C THR A 38 -2.71 -5.58 7.01
N TRP A 39 -2.56 -5.82 8.31
CA TRP A 39 -2.61 -4.76 9.31
C TRP A 39 -1.27 -4.05 9.32
N VAL A 40 -1.27 -2.73 9.17
CA VAL A 40 -0.07 -1.88 9.26
C VAL A 40 -0.45 -0.59 9.99
N PRO A 41 0.49 0.05 10.70
CA PRO A 41 0.25 1.37 11.28
C PRO A 41 -0.19 2.38 10.21
N PHE A 42 -1.18 3.20 10.55
CA PHE A 42 -1.59 4.39 9.80
C PHE A 42 -2.00 5.47 10.81
N PHE A 43 -1.20 6.53 10.89
CA PHE A 43 -1.24 7.54 11.96
C PHE A 43 -1.16 6.92 13.36
N GLY A 44 -0.32 5.88 13.51
CA GLY A 44 -0.14 5.16 14.78
C GLY A 44 -1.27 4.18 15.14
N ILE A 45 -2.34 4.10 14.34
CA ILE A 45 -3.47 3.20 14.58
C ILE A 45 -3.39 2.02 13.59
N PRO A 46 -3.58 0.76 14.01
CA PRO A 46 -3.66 -0.37 13.09
C PRO A 46 -4.75 -0.16 12.03
N ALA A 47 -4.37 -0.24 10.75
CA ALA A 47 -5.27 -0.09 9.63
C ALA A 47 -5.14 -1.26 8.65
N LYS A 48 -6.28 -1.84 8.27
CA LYS A 48 -6.35 -2.92 7.28
C LYS A 48 -6.07 -2.34 5.90
N THR A 49 -4.95 -2.73 5.30
CA THR A 49 -4.41 -2.10 4.10
C THR A 49 -4.25 -3.13 2.98
N PRO A 50 -4.87 -2.92 1.80
CA PRO A 50 -4.70 -3.76 0.63
C PRO A 50 -3.23 -3.99 0.27
N VAL A 51 -2.83 -5.25 0.12
CA VAL A 51 -1.43 -5.61 -0.20
C VAL A 51 -1.13 -5.72 -1.69
N GLY A 52 -2.13 -5.46 -2.55
CA GLY A 52 -2.01 -5.67 -3.99
C GLY A 52 -0.78 -5.00 -4.60
N ALA A 53 -0.56 -3.72 -4.29
CA ALA A 53 0.60 -2.98 -4.79
C ALA A 53 1.93 -3.62 -4.38
N ALA A 54 2.08 -3.99 -3.09
CA ALA A 54 3.27 -4.66 -2.58
C ALA A 54 3.50 -6.02 -3.24
N VAL A 55 2.45 -6.85 -3.33
CA VAL A 55 2.52 -8.18 -3.94
C VAL A 55 2.91 -8.10 -5.43
N PHE A 56 2.30 -7.17 -6.17
CA PHE A 56 2.62 -7.01 -7.59
C PHE A 56 4.05 -6.51 -7.80
N ALA A 57 4.50 -5.51 -7.03
CA ALA A 57 5.86 -5.01 -7.10
C ALA A 57 6.88 -6.13 -6.84
N LEU A 58 6.75 -6.85 -5.73
CA LEU A 58 7.65 -7.95 -5.34
C LEU A 58 7.66 -9.12 -6.34
N LYS A 59 6.54 -9.38 -7.04
CA LYS A 59 6.45 -10.47 -8.03
C LYS A 59 6.95 -10.10 -9.43
N THR A 60 7.00 -8.81 -9.75
CA THR A 60 7.29 -8.34 -11.11
C THR A 60 8.56 -7.51 -11.20
N GLY A 61 9.09 -7.03 -10.08
CA GLY A 61 10.18 -6.07 -10.04
C GLY A 61 9.77 -4.65 -10.48
N ALA A 62 8.48 -4.40 -10.69
CA ALA A 62 7.98 -3.11 -11.14
C ALA A 62 8.28 -2.00 -10.11
N THR A 63 8.73 -0.84 -10.60
CA THR A 63 8.93 0.35 -9.78
C THR A 63 7.58 0.85 -9.27
N VAL A 64 7.50 1.12 -7.97
CA VAL A 64 6.32 1.70 -7.35
C VAL A 64 6.44 3.20 -7.35
N LEU A 65 5.42 3.86 -7.91
CA LEU A 65 5.25 5.31 -7.82
C LEU A 65 4.05 5.61 -6.92
N SER A 66 4.16 6.64 -6.07
CA SER A 66 2.99 7.27 -5.50
C SER A 66 2.42 8.28 -6.51
N TYR A 67 1.10 8.46 -6.49
CA TYR A 67 0.39 9.46 -7.27
C TYR A 67 -0.62 10.14 -6.37
N ASN A 68 -0.47 11.45 -6.17
CA ASN A 68 -1.32 12.26 -5.31
C ASN A 68 -1.87 13.44 -6.10
N VAL A 69 -3.15 13.76 -5.89
CA VAL A 69 -3.84 14.86 -6.59
C VAL A 69 -4.30 15.89 -5.56
N PHE A 70 -3.82 17.12 -5.70
CA PHE A 70 -4.15 18.23 -4.81
C PHE A 70 -4.94 19.29 -5.55
N ARG A 71 -6.17 19.56 -5.12
CA ARG A 71 -6.97 20.69 -5.57
C ARG A 71 -6.30 22.00 -5.13
N GLN A 72 -6.15 22.92 -6.07
CA GLN A 72 -5.61 24.25 -5.85
C GLN A 72 -6.75 25.26 -5.60
N THR A 73 -6.42 26.40 -5.01
CA THR A 73 -7.39 27.48 -4.70
C THR A 73 -8.03 28.08 -5.96
N ASN A 74 -7.32 28.09 -7.08
CA ASN A 74 -7.81 28.57 -8.39
C ASN A 74 -8.66 27.53 -9.16
N GLY A 75 -9.06 26.43 -8.52
CA GLY A 75 -9.88 25.39 -9.15
C GLY A 75 -9.11 24.38 -10.02
N THR A 76 -7.79 24.53 -10.16
CA THR A 76 -6.96 23.55 -10.88
C THR A 76 -6.51 22.39 -9.96
N PHE A 77 -5.85 21.38 -10.52
CA PHE A 77 -5.30 20.25 -9.78
C PHE A 77 -3.80 20.14 -10.01
N ARG A 78 -3.03 19.91 -8.95
CA ARG A 78 -1.61 19.57 -9.02
C ARG A 78 -1.46 18.07 -8.77
N MET A 79 -0.90 17.39 -9.76
CA MET A 79 -0.52 15.99 -9.62
C MET A 79 0.94 15.91 -9.16
N ARG A 80 1.20 15.10 -8.14
CA ARG A 80 2.57 14.80 -7.68
C ARG A 80 2.81 13.30 -7.83
N PHE A 81 3.90 12.97 -8.51
CA PHE A 81 4.41 11.61 -8.65
C PHE A 81 5.75 11.52 -7.92
N GLU A 82 5.92 10.51 -7.08
CA GLU A 82 7.18 10.25 -6.39
C GLU A 82 7.52 8.77 -6.47
N THR A 83 8.79 8.47 -6.73
CA THR A 83 9.25 7.07 -6.71
C THR A 83 9.38 6.57 -5.28
N LEU A 84 8.70 5.47 -4.97
CA LEU A 84 8.90 4.73 -3.72
C LEU A 84 10.00 3.67 -3.87
N GLY A 85 10.46 3.45 -5.11
CA GLY A 85 11.53 2.54 -5.48
C GLY A 85 11.05 1.21 -6.05
N ASN A 86 12.02 0.36 -6.35
CA ASN A 86 11.83 -1.06 -6.65
C ASN A 86 11.93 -1.84 -5.34
N PHE A 87 11.20 -2.95 -5.26
CA PHE A 87 11.15 -3.79 -4.07
C PHE A 87 11.52 -5.22 -4.43
N ASP A 88 12.57 -5.71 -3.80
CA ASP A 88 13.05 -7.08 -3.95
C ASP A 88 12.77 -7.88 -2.67
N ARG A 89 12.89 -9.21 -2.77
CA ARG A 89 12.82 -10.13 -1.62
C ARG A 89 13.99 -9.85 -0.66
N GLN A 90 13.71 -9.48 0.57
CA GLN A 90 14.69 -9.29 1.63
C GLN A 90 14.55 -10.31 2.77
N TYR A 91 13.38 -10.95 2.89
CA TYR A 91 13.10 -11.87 3.98
C TYR A 91 12.81 -13.30 3.47
N PRO A 92 12.99 -14.33 4.32
CA PRO A 92 12.58 -15.70 3.99
C PRO A 92 11.09 -15.81 3.72
N GLU A 93 10.24 -15.29 4.60
CA GLU A 93 8.79 -15.33 4.42
C GLU A 93 8.27 -14.20 3.52
N MET A 94 7.30 -14.53 2.64
CA MET A 94 6.73 -13.50 1.76
C MET A 94 5.92 -12.44 2.49
N GLU A 95 5.37 -12.81 3.64
CA GLU A 95 4.57 -11.94 4.46
C GLU A 95 5.36 -10.74 5.01
N GLN A 96 6.62 -10.93 5.43
CA GLN A 96 7.43 -9.85 5.98
C GLN A 96 7.78 -8.80 4.92
N ASP A 97 8.16 -9.19 3.70
CA ASP A 97 8.38 -8.22 2.62
C ASP A 97 7.10 -7.47 2.25
N VAL A 98 5.98 -8.19 2.13
CA VAL A 98 4.68 -7.58 1.83
C VAL A 98 4.29 -6.56 2.90
N TYR A 99 4.50 -6.90 4.17
CA TYR A 99 4.29 -6.00 5.30
C TYR A 99 5.16 -4.74 5.17
N SER A 100 6.46 -4.91 4.98
CA SER A 100 7.45 -3.83 4.94
C SER A 100 7.16 -2.84 3.82
N VAL A 101 6.85 -3.34 2.62
CA VAL A 101 6.47 -2.50 1.47
C VAL A 101 5.15 -1.77 1.73
N THR A 102 4.14 -2.46 2.26
CA THR A 102 2.84 -1.86 2.57
C THR A 102 2.95 -0.78 3.65
N ARG A 103 3.77 -1.02 4.68
CA ARG A 103 4.08 -0.05 5.74
C ARG A 103 4.76 1.19 5.17
N LYS A 104 5.76 1.03 4.29
CA LYS A 104 6.42 2.15 3.60
C LYS A 104 5.43 3.00 2.80
N MET A 105 4.51 2.36 2.08
CA MET A 105 3.44 3.05 1.34
C MET A 105 2.51 3.84 2.28
N ASN A 106 2.11 3.26 3.42
CA ASN A 106 1.30 3.95 4.42
C ASN A 106 2.01 5.17 5.00
N LEU A 107 3.27 5.03 5.43
CA LEU A 107 4.05 6.14 5.97
C LEU A 107 4.19 7.28 4.97
N HIS A 108 4.43 6.97 3.69
CA HIS A 108 4.44 7.96 2.63
C HIS A 108 3.07 8.64 2.47
N LEU A 109 1.99 7.88 2.44
CA LEU A 109 0.64 8.43 2.36
C LEU A 109 0.33 9.35 3.54
N GLU A 110 0.73 8.99 4.76
CA GLU A 110 0.55 9.88 5.92
C GLU A 110 1.28 11.22 5.73
N GLN A 111 2.51 11.21 5.18
CA GLN A 111 3.24 12.44 4.87
C GLN A 111 2.45 13.32 3.90
N ARG A 112 1.89 12.72 2.83
CA ARG A 112 1.09 13.44 1.83
C ARG A 112 -0.23 13.98 2.41
N ILE A 113 -0.89 13.21 3.27
CA ILE A 113 -2.11 13.67 3.95
C ILE A 113 -1.80 14.82 4.89
N ARG A 114 -0.69 14.79 5.64
CA ARG A 114 -0.30 15.90 6.54
C ARG A 114 -0.08 17.23 5.80
N GLU A 115 0.29 17.19 4.52
CA GLU A 115 0.44 18.42 3.71
C GLU A 115 -0.89 19.11 3.42
N ASN A 116 -1.98 18.35 3.24
CA ASN A 116 -3.31 18.88 2.92
C ASN A 116 -4.41 17.99 3.53
N PRO A 117 -4.53 17.93 4.87
CA PRO A 117 -5.40 16.97 5.54
C PRO A 117 -6.85 17.11 5.09
N GLN A 118 -7.35 18.33 4.90
CA GLN A 118 -8.71 18.63 4.45
C GLN A 118 -9.09 18.04 3.09
N GLN A 119 -8.12 17.63 2.27
CA GLN A 119 -8.37 17.08 0.93
C GLN A 119 -8.41 15.55 0.88
N TRP A 120 -8.05 14.87 1.97
CA TRP A 120 -8.21 13.43 2.03
C TRP A 120 -9.68 13.04 2.20
N ALA A 121 -10.06 11.90 1.64
CA ALA A 121 -11.44 11.44 1.61
C ALA A 121 -11.89 10.87 2.98
N TRP A 122 -11.96 11.71 4.01
CA TRP A 122 -12.30 11.36 5.41
C TRP A 122 -13.66 10.67 5.59
N PHE A 123 -14.56 10.78 4.60
CA PHE A 123 -15.84 10.07 4.61
C PHE A 123 -15.68 8.55 4.43
N HIS A 124 -14.53 8.07 3.96
CA HIS A 124 -14.22 6.64 3.99
C HIS A 124 -13.88 6.19 5.40
N ARG A 125 -14.53 5.10 5.84
CA ARG A 125 -14.26 4.48 7.15
C ARG A 125 -12.95 3.70 7.11
N ARG A 126 -11.80 4.41 7.17
CA ARG A 126 -10.45 3.82 7.13
C ARG A 126 -10.20 2.74 8.19
N TRP A 127 -10.84 2.89 9.35
CA TRP A 127 -10.79 1.96 10.47
C TRP A 127 -12.13 1.26 10.69
N ARG A 128 -12.79 0.83 9.61
CA ARG A 128 -14.07 0.10 9.69
C ARG A 128 -13.90 -1.21 10.45
N HIS A 129 -12.87 -1.98 10.10
CA HIS A 129 -12.53 -3.21 10.80
C HIS A 129 -11.52 -2.91 11.92
N ARG A 130 -11.54 -3.77 12.94
CA ARG A 130 -10.53 -3.83 14.00
C ARG A 130 -9.84 -5.20 13.93
N PRO A 131 -8.53 -5.27 14.20
CA PRO A 131 -7.84 -6.55 14.25
C PRO A 131 -8.39 -7.38 15.42
N SER A 132 -8.46 -8.69 15.26
CA SER A 132 -8.53 -9.61 16.40
C SER A 132 -7.24 -9.51 17.23
N GLU A 133 -7.25 -10.09 18.45
CA GLU A 133 -6.04 -10.14 19.28
C GLU A 133 -4.89 -10.86 18.54
N GLU A 134 -5.19 -11.99 17.89
CA GLU A 134 -4.21 -12.76 17.10
C GLU A 134 -3.64 -11.94 15.93
N GLU A 135 -4.49 -11.23 15.19
CA GLU A 135 -4.07 -10.36 14.09
C GLU A 135 -3.21 -9.20 14.59
N LEU A 136 -3.54 -8.64 15.75
CA LEU A 136 -2.79 -7.55 16.37
C LEU A 136 -1.41 -8.02 16.84
N GLN A 137 -1.32 -9.21 17.46
CA GLN A 137 -0.05 -9.80 17.86
C GLN A 137 0.82 -10.12 16.64
N LYS A 138 0.20 -10.63 15.57
CA LYS A 138 0.88 -10.85 14.29
C LYS A 138 1.42 -9.54 13.70
N MET A 139 0.63 -8.47 13.68
CA MET A 139 1.08 -7.15 13.23
C MET A 139 2.28 -6.66 14.05
N LYS A 140 2.21 -6.77 15.39
CA LYS A 140 3.30 -6.35 16.29
C LYS A 140 4.58 -7.13 16.03
N LYS A 141 4.49 -8.44 15.76
CA LYS A 141 5.65 -9.27 15.41
C LYS A 141 6.31 -8.82 14.10
N LEU A 142 5.51 -8.55 13.06
CA LEU A 142 6.01 -8.05 11.77
C LEU A 142 6.65 -6.65 11.92
N GLU A 143 6.04 -5.77 12.72
CA GLU A 143 6.57 -4.42 13.02
C GLU A 143 7.90 -4.49 13.78
N GLN A 144 8.00 -5.34 14.81
CA GLN A 144 9.24 -5.51 15.58
C GLN A 144 10.39 -5.99 14.69
N HIS A 145 10.12 -6.95 13.81
CA HIS A 145 11.11 -7.45 12.85
C HIS A 145 11.58 -6.32 11.92
N GLU A 146 10.66 -5.51 11.41
CA GLU A 146 10.97 -4.37 10.53
C GLU A 146 11.82 -3.30 11.23
N ILE A 147 11.51 -2.97 12.49
CA ILE A 147 12.27 -2.00 13.29
C ILE A 147 13.68 -2.51 13.56
N GLN A 148 13.83 -3.79 13.92
CA GLN A 148 15.14 -4.40 14.17
C GLN A 148 16.02 -4.40 12.91
N ASN A 149 15.45 -4.73 11.75
CA ASN A 149 16.19 -4.72 10.49
C ASN A 149 16.57 -3.29 10.06
N SER A 150 15.71 -2.30 10.32
CA SER A 150 16.01 -0.90 10.01
C SER A 150 17.15 -0.34 10.88
N ALA A 151 17.25 -0.77 12.13
CA ALA A 151 18.32 -0.35 13.05
C ALA A 151 19.70 -0.93 12.69
N GLY A 152 19.75 -2.10 12.04
CA GLY A 152 21.00 -2.76 11.62
C GLY A 152 21.57 -2.27 10.29
N ARG A 153 20.92 -1.33 9.60
CA ARG A 153 21.36 -0.78 8.30
C ARG A 153 22.04 0.60 8.40
N ASN A 154 22.28 1.10 9.61
CA ASN A 154 23.00 2.35 9.87
C ASN A 154 24.46 2.10 10.22
#